data_AF-A0A1W9UMA2-F1
#
_entry.id   AF-A0A1W9UMA2-F1
#
_cell.length_a   1.000
_cell.length_b   1.000
_cell.length_c   1.000
_cell.angle_alpha   90.00
_cell.angle_beta   90.00
_cell.angle_gamma   90.00
#
_symmetry.space_group_name_H-M   'P 1'
#
loop_
_entity.id
_entity.type
_entity.pdbx_description
1 polymer ?
#
loop_
_entity_poly.entity_id
_entity_poly.type
_entity_poly.pdbx_seq_one_letter_code
_entity_poly.pdbx_strand_id
1 'polypeptide(L)'
;MLSKRHRLMLALVLLPLLLLACGRGKKTPSPEPKIPVSQEAADRLEQKLKESINREGDGSFDLEITDSELTSYLVFKMDEQANGSDDLPLKDLQVQFSGGQMIFSGKLISVLPFDLDVRVAASAQVEDGQLDISVTEARAGAIPLPKGLLKNISRIINESIAEAPEQMEKAVEITGVDIGEGVMQISGRITENAE
;
A
#
# COMPACT_ATOMS: atom_id res chain seq x y z
N MET A 1 -19.28 -62.60 -18.25
CA MET A 1 -18.01 -62.80 -17.51
C MET A 1 -16.87 -62.10 -18.27
N LEU A 2 -16.48 -60.88 -17.87
CA LEU A 2 -15.37 -60.17 -18.53
C LEU A 2 -14.04 -60.89 -18.24
N SER A 3 -13.27 -61.19 -19.29
CA SER A 3 -11.99 -61.90 -19.19
C SER A 3 -10.95 -61.09 -18.40
N LYS A 4 -10.03 -61.77 -17.70
CA LYS A 4 -8.95 -61.14 -16.89
C LYS A 4 -8.18 -60.04 -17.64
N ARG A 5 -8.02 -60.19 -18.96
CA ARG A 5 -7.34 -59.22 -19.83
C ARG A 5 -8.13 -57.91 -20.00
N HIS A 6 -9.46 -57.98 -20.05
CA HIS A 6 -10.32 -56.80 -20.13
C HIS A 6 -10.38 -56.05 -18.79
N ARG A 7 -10.33 -56.77 -17.65
CA ARG A 7 -10.23 -56.15 -16.32
C ARG A 7 -8.89 -55.42 -16.13
N LEU A 8 -7.80 -55.97 -16.65
CA LEU A 8 -6.47 -55.35 -16.62
C LEU A 8 -6.41 -54.10 -17.51
N MET A 9 -6.97 -54.18 -18.72
CA MET A 9 -7.08 -53.02 -19.64
C MET A 9 -7.96 -51.90 -19.06
N LEU A 10 -9.10 -52.24 -18.45
CA LEU A 10 -9.95 -51.23 -17.80
C LEU A 10 -9.23 -50.53 -16.65
N ALA A 11 -8.48 -51.27 -15.82
CA ALA A 11 -7.71 -50.71 -14.72
C ALA A 11 -6.57 -49.78 -15.21
N LEU A 12 -5.93 -50.13 -16.34
CA LEU A 12 -4.84 -49.33 -16.92
C LEU A 12 -5.34 -48.02 -17.55
N VAL A 13 -6.55 -48.01 -18.10
CA VAL A 13 -7.18 -46.82 -18.70
C VAL A 13 -7.85 -45.92 -17.65
N LEU A 14 -8.33 -46.47 -16.52
CA LEU A 14 -8.88 -45.69 -15.40
C LEU A 14 -7.82 -45.01 -14.53
N LEU A 15 -6.59 -45.54 -14.48
CA LEU A 15 -5.50 -45.00 -13.66
C LEU A 15 -5.07 -43.56 -14.03
N PRO A 16 -4.97 -43.15 -15.32
CA PRO A 16 -4.65 -41.77 -15.66
C PRO A 16 -5.79 -40.77 -15.38
N LEU A 17 -7.07 -41.19 -15.34
CA LEU A 17 -8.20 -40.28 -15.07
C LEU A 17 -8.23 -39.76 -13.63
N LEU A 18 -7.62 -40.47 -12.68
CA LEU A 18 -7.53 -40.05 -11.27
C LEU A 18 -6.45 -38.98 -11.02
N LEU A 19 -5.51 -38.77 -11.96
CA LEU A 19 -4.43 -37.79 -11.80
C LEU A 19 -4.80 -36.37 -12.29
N LEU A 20 -5.93 -36.19 -12.99
CA LEU A 20 -6.42 -34.87 -13.42
C LEU A 20 -7.26 -34.12 -12.35
N ALA A 21 -7.60 -34.78 -11.24
CA ALA A 21 -8.46 -34.20 -10.20
C ALA A 21 -7.73 -33.21 -9.25
N CYS A 22 -6.41 -33.05 -9.38
CA CYS A 22 -5.64 -32.05 -8.64
C CYS A 22 -5.28 -30.82 -9.47
N GLY A 23 -6.20 -30.36 -10.32
CA GLY A 23 -6.22 -28.98 -10.78
C GLY A 23 -6.63 -28.07 -9.64
N ARG A 24 -5.71 -27.79 -8.70
CA ARG A 24 -5.85 -26.76 -7.65
C ARG A 24 -6.46 -25.52 -8.29
N GLY A 25 -7.73 -25.25 -7.97
CA GLY A 25 -8.38 -24.01 -8.36
C GLY A 25 -7.51 -22.87 -7.89
N LYS A 26 -6.91 -22.13 -8.83
CA LYS A 26 -6.37 -20.81 -8.53
C LYS A 26 -7.57 -20.04 -7.98
N LYS A 27 -7.60 -19.81 -6.66
CA LYS A 27 -8.51 -18.82 -6.09
C LYS A 27 -8.19 -17.55 -6.84
N THR A 28 -9.03 -17.19 -7.80
CA THR A 28 -9.01 -15.84 -8.36
C THR A 28 -9.14 -14.93 -7.16
N PRO A 29 -8.16 -14.02 -6.91
CA PRO A 29 -8.30 -13.05 -5.83
C PRO A 29 -9.68 -12.41 -6.00
N SER A 30 -10.51 -12.48 -4.97
CA SER A 30 -11.74 -11.70 -4.95
C SER A 30 -11.33 -10.26 -5.19
N PRO A 31 -12.04 -9.49 -6.04
CA PRO A 31 -11.76 -8.06 -6.16
C PRO A 31 -11.77 -7.47 -4.76
N GLU A 32 -10.64 -6.88 -4.35
CA GLU A 32 -10.56 -6.17 -3.07
C GLU A 32 -11.62 -5.06 -3.11
N PRO A 33 -12.45 -4.90 -2.06
CA PRO A 33 -13.46 -3.85 -2.02
C PRO A 33 -12.77 -2.49 -2.24
N LYS A 34 -13.26 -1.71 -3.20
CA LYS A 34 -12.76 -0.35 -3.41
C LYS A 34 -13.11 0.52 -2.21
N ILE A 35 -12.13 1.21 -1.68
CA ILE A 35 -12.28 2.20 -0.62
C ILE A 35 -12.91 3.46 -1.26
N PRO A 36 -14.05 3.93 -0.75
CA PRO A 36 -14.69 5.14 -1.26
C PRO A 36 -13.80 6.35 -0.96
N VAL A 37 -13.53 7.15 -1.99
CA VAL A 37 -12.86 8.45 -1.87
C VAL A 37 -13.91 9.49 -1.49
N SER A 38 -13.64 10.29 -0.46
CA SER A 38 -14.52 11.38 -0.05
C SER A 38 -13.73 12.56 0.50
N GLN A 39 -14.21 13.78 0.25
CA GLN A 39 -13.58 15.01 0.76
C GLN A 39 -13.55 14.98 2.29
N GLU A 40 -14.64 14.51 2.92
CA GLU A 40 -14.74 14.43 4.37
C GLU A 40 -13.68 13.51 4.98
N ALA A 41 -13.25 12.46 4.28
CA ALA A 41 -12.18 11.59 4.75
C ALA A 41 -10.80 12.25 4.63
N ALA A 42 -10.54 12.97 3.54
CA ALA A 42 -9.30 13.74 3.39
C ALA A 42 -9.20 14.86 4.44
N ASP A 43 -10.28 15.61 4.63
CA ASP A 43 -10.36 16.71 5.61
C ASP A 43 -10.14 16.19 7.04
N ARG A 44 -10.68 15.01 7.37
CA ARG A 44 -10.42 14.38 8.67
C ARG A 44 -8.94 14.10 8.89
N LEU A 45 -8.23 13.57 7.89
CA LEU A 45 -6.78 13.35 8.03
C LEU A 45 -6.02 14.67 8.20
N GLU A 46 -6.34 15.68 7.40
CA GLU A 46 -5.74 17.00 7.55
C GLU A 46 -5.97 17.61 8.93
N GLN A 47 -7.19 17.47 9.46
CA GLN A 47 -7.54 17.96 10.78
C GLN A 47 -6.75 17.22 11.86
N LYS A 48 -6.66 15.89 11.81
CA LYS A 48 -5.86 15.09 12.76
C LYS A 48 -4.39 15.50 12.74
N LEU A 49 -3.83 15.74 11.56
CA LEU A 49 -2.45 16.24 11.41
C LEU A 49 -2.29 17.63 12.04
N LYS A 50 -3.17 18.58 11.72
CA LYS A 50 -3.15 19.94 12.28
C LYS A 50 -3.28 19.93 13.80
N GLU A 51 -4.17 19.10 14.35
CA GLU A 51 -4.37 18.95 15.79
C GLU A 51 -3.17 18.31 16.48
N SER A 52 -2.52 17.34 15.83
CA SER A 52 -1.30 16.70 16.36
C SER A 52 -0.13 17.69 16.41
N ILE A 53 0.02 18.52 15.37
CA ILE A 53 1.12 19.50 15.24
C ILE A 53 0.96 20.70 16.21
N ASN A 54 -0.28 21.11 16.43
CA ASN A 54 -0.60 22.28 17.28
C ASN A 54 -0.95 21.91 18.72
N ARG A 55 -0.75 20.65 19.11
CA ARG A 55 -1.08 20.19 20.47
C ARG A 55 -0.24 20.93 21.51
N GLU A 56 -0.91 21.60 22.44
CA GLU A 56 -0.28 22.18 23.62
C GLU A 56 -0.09 21.07 24.68
N GLY A 57 1.12 20.94 25.23
CA GLY A 57 1.42 19.91 26.23
C GLY A 57 2.88 19.45 26.21
N ASP A 58 3.12 18.18 26.52
CA ASP A 58 4.45 17.56 26.52
C ASP A 58 4.98 17.25 25.11
N GLY A 59 4.27 17.70 24.07
CA GLY A 59 4.57 17.48 22.66
C GLY A 59 4.21 16.08 22.15
N SER A 60 3.70 15.17 22.99
CA SER A 60 3.36 13.82 22.54
C SER A 60 2.12 13.80 21.64
N PHE A 61 2.14 12.94 20.61
CA PHE A 61 0.98 12.69 19.77
C PHE A 61 0.84 11.20 19.44
N ASP A 62 -0.41 10.82 19.16
CA ASP A 62 -0.81 9.53 18.63
C ASP A 62 -1.83 9.80 17.50
N LEU A 63 -1.46 9.41 16.29
CA LEU A 63 -2.19 9.67 15.07
C LEU A 63 -2.67 8.35 14.48
N GLU A 64 -3.97 8.14 14.50
CA GLU A 64 -4.64 7.05 13.82
C GLU A 64 -5.07 7.45 12.41
N ILE A 65 -4.65 6.71 11.40
CA ILE A 65 -4.92 6.93 9.98
C ILE A 65 -5.64 5.70 9.42
N THR A 66 -6.82 5.88 8.85
CA THR A 66 -7.55 4.78 8.19
C THR A 66 -7.25 4.69 6.70
N ASP A 67 -7.51 3.51 6.11
CA ASP A 67 -7.44 3.27 4.66
C ASP A 67 -8.15 4.37 3.84
N SER A 68 -9.36 4.74 4.28
CA SER A 68 -10.21 5.74 3.63
C SER A 68 -9.66 7.15 3.73
N GLU A 69 -9.10 7.49 4.89
CA GLU A 69 -8.47 8.79 5.13
C GLU A 69 -7.22 8.96 4.26
N LEU A 70 -6.30 8.00 4.27
CA LEU A 70 -5.07 8.08 3.48
C LEU A 70 -5.34 8.00 1.98
N THR A 71 -6.23 7.09 1.55
CA THR A 71 -6.63 6.97 0.13
C THR A 71 -7.23 8.28 -0.37
N SER A 72 -8.19 8.85 0.36
CA SER A 72 -8.85 10.08 -0.07
C SER A 72 -7.87 11.24 -0.09
N TYR A 73 -7.07 11.40 0.96
CA TYR A 73 -6.08 12.47 1.05
C TYR A 73 -5.09 12.45 -0.12
N LEU A 74 -4.52 11.29 -0.44
CA LEU A 74 -3.55 11.19 -1.55
C LEU A 74 -4.20 11.46 -2.90
N VAL A 75 -5.42 10.99 -3.14
CA VAL A 75 -6.15 11.27 -4.39
C VAL A 75 -6.34 12.79 -4.56
N PHE A 76 -6.80 13.50 -3.53
CA PHE A 76 -6.97 14.95 -3.62
C PHE A 76 -5.64 15.70 -3.75
N LYS A 77 -4.58 15.31 -3.04
CA LYS A 77 -3.25 15.93 -3.18
C LYS A 77 -2.65 15.74 -4.56
N MET A 78 -2.86 14.58 -5.18
CA MET A 78 -2.44 14.32 -6.55
C MET A 78 -3.18 15.20 -7.55
N ASP A 79 -4.51 15.33 -7.42
CA ASP A 79 -5.31 16.21 -8.27
C ASP A 79 -4.93 17.70 -8.11
N GLU A 80 -4.66 18.13 -6.87
CA GLU A 80 -4.14 19.48 -6.57
C GLU A 80 -2.78 19.73 -7.24
N GLN A 81 -1.83 18.82 -7.07
CA GLN A 81 -0.48 18.95 -7.64
C GLN A 81 -0.49 18.88 -9.17
N ALA A 82 -1.38 18.07 -9.73
CA ALA A 82 -1.60 18.01 -11.17
C ALA A 82 -2.18 19.33 -11.71
N ASN A 83 -2.75 20.23 -10.89
CA ASN A 83 -3.38 21.48 -11.31
C ASN A 83 -4.43 21.28 -12.43
N GLY A 84 -5.12 20.13 -12.44
CA GLY A 84 -6.05 19.75 -13.51
C GLY A 84 -5.39 19.33 -14.84
N SER A 85 -4.07 19.15 -14.86
CA SER A 85 -3.32 18.56 -15.97
C SER A 85 -3.43 17.03 -15.89
N ASP A 86 -3.66 16.33 -17.01
CA ASP A 86 -3.56 14.86 -17.10
C ASP A 86 -2.09 14.34 -16.99
N ASP A 87 -1.19 15.12 -16.38
CA ASP A 87 0.26 14.85 -16.35
C ASP A 87 0.65 13.75 -15.36
N LEU A 88 -0.19 13.45 -14.36
CA LEU A 88 0.02 12.29 -13.51
C LEU A 88 -0.58 11.05 -14.18
N PRO A 89 0.26 10.09 -14.63
CA PRO A 89 -0.21 8.93 -15.35
C PRO A 89 -0.80 7.86 -14.41
N LEU A 90 -1.52 8.22 -13.34
CA LEU A 90 -2.04 7.29 -12.33
C LEU A 90 -3.53 7.58 -12.05
N LYS A 91 -4.37 6.55 -12.15
CA LYS A 91 -5.81 6.58 -11.83
C LYS A 91 -6.17 5.50 -10.81
N ASP A 92 -7.36 5.64 -10.21
CA ASP A 92 -7.94 4.66 -9.27
C ASP A 92 -6.98 4.30 -8.11
N LEU A 93 -6.27 5.29 -7.53
CA LEU A 93 -5.39 5.04 -6.39
C LEU A 93 -6.20 4.49 -5.20
N GLN A 94 -5.67 3.47 -4.56
CA GLN A 94 -6.22 2.80 -3.38
C GLN A 94 -5.06 2.48 -2.43
N VAL A 95 -5.23 2.78 -1.16
CA VAL A 95 -4.28 2.44 -0.09
C VAL A 95 -4.98 1.60 0.97
N GLN A 96 -4.45 0.41 1.20
CA GLN A 96 -4.97 -0.53 2.19
C GLN A 96 -3.90 -0.89 3.22
N PHE A 97 -4.25 -0.86 4.50
CA PHE A 97 -3.45 -1.39 5.58
C PHE A 97 -3.89 -2.83 5.88
N SER A 98 -2.99 -3.79 5.69
CA SER A 98 -3.27 -5.20 5.98
C SER A 98 -1.99 -5.99 6.18
N GLY A 99 -1.98 -6.94 7.11
CA GLY A 99 -0.85 -7.83 7.34
C GLY A 99 0.46 -7.14 7.71
N GLY A 100 0.40 -6.00 8.41
CA GLY A 100 1.59 -5.21 8.78
C GLY A 100 2.19 -4.40 7.62
N GLN A 101 1.44 -4.22 6.52
CA GLN A 101 1.91 -3.53 5.32
C GLN A 101 0.90 -2.48 4.84
N MET A 102 1.45 -1.44 4.21
CA MET A 102 0.70 -0.53 3.35
C MET A 102 0.71 -1.09 1.93
N ILE A 103 -0.46 -1.21 1.33
CA ILE A 103 -0.65 -1.74 0.00
C ILE A 103 -1.25 -0.64 -0.86
N PHE A 104 -0.44 -0.11 -1.77
CA PHE A 104 -0.85 0.87 -2.76
C PHE A 104 -1.22 0.14 -4.05
N SER A 105 -2.34 0.50 -4.64
CA SER A 105 -2.72 0.00 -5.97
C SER A 105 -3.37 1.09 -6.81
N GLY A 106 -3.28 0.94 -8.13
CA GLY A 106 -3.84 1.89 -9.08
C GLY A 106 -3.60 1.46 -10.52
N LYS A 107 -3.94 2.34 -11.46
CA LYS A 107 -3.79 2.12 -12.89
C LYS A 107 -2.88 3.17 -13.50
N LEU A 108 -1.77 2.73 -14.06
CA LEU A 108 -0.97 3.60 -14.91
C LEU A 108 -1.68 3.80 -16.25
N ILE A 109 -1.91 5.05 -16.62
CA ILE A 109 -2.57 5.45 -17.86
C ILE A 109 -1.64 6.31 -18.71
N SER A 110 -1.90 6.40 -20.02
CA SER A 110 -1.19 7.31 -20.95
C SER A 110 0.33 7.10 -21.09
N VAL A 111 0.94 6.15 -20.39
CA VAL A 111 2.36 5.77 -20.51
C VAL A 111 2.62 4.66 -21.53
N LEU A 112 1.60 3.83 -21.77
CA LEU A 112 1.60 2.69 -22.67
C LEU A 112 0.31 2.72 -23.51
N PRO A 113 0.24 1.99 -24.64
CA PRO A 113 -1.00 1.89 -25.43
C PRO A 113 -2.13 1.12 -24.72
N PHE A 114 -1.93 0.72 -23.47
CA PHE A 114 -2.90 0.04 -22.61
C PHE A 114 -2.72 0.50 -21.16
N ASP A 115 -3.80 0.43 -20.39
CA ASP A 115 -3.78 0.69 -18.95
C ASP A 115 -3.05 -0.45 -18.22
N LEU A 116 -2.18 -0.10 -17.28
CA LEU A 116 -1.36 -1.07 -16.54
C LEU A 116 -1.67 -1.00 -15.05
N ASP A 117 -2.21 -2.08 -14.50
CA ASP A 117 -2.42 -2.19 -13.06
C ASP A 117 -1.06 -2.20 -12.34
N VAL A 118 -0.93 -1.38 -11.31
CA VAL A 118 0.24 -1.34 -10.44
C VAL A 118 -0.16 -1.68 -9.01
N ARG A 119 0.71 -2.42 -8.32
CA ARG A 119 0.56 -2.73 -6.89
C ARG A 119 1.92 -2.63 -6.22
N VAL A 120 1.97 -1.94 -5.09
CA VAL A 120 3.17 -1.74 -4.27
C VAL A 120 2.82 -2.10 -2.83
N ALA A 121 3.59 -2.98 -2.19
CA ALA A 121 3.50 -3.28 -0.77
C ALA A 121 4.73 -2.74 -0.05
N ALA A 122 4.50 -1.94 0.98
CA ALA A 122 5.54 -1.31 1.79
C ALA A 122 5.33 -1.62 3.27
N SER A 123 6.42 -1.80 4.00
CA SER A 123 6.42 -1.80 5.47
C SER A 123 6.91 -0.45 5.98
N ALA A 124 6.53 -0.12 7.21
CA ALA A 124 7.05 1.05 7.92
C ALA A 124 7.74 0.60 9.21
N GLN A 125 8.83 1.27 9.56
CA GLN A 125 9.52 1.11 10.83
C GLN A 125 10.01 2.47 11.31
N VAL A 126 10.39 2.56 12.58
CA VAL A 126 11.05 3.76 13.12
C VAL A 126 12.55 3.54 13.12
N GLU A 127 13.29 4.44 12.49
CA GLU A 127 14.75 4.46 12.45
C GLU A 127 15.24 5.90 12.70
N ASP A 128 16.13 6.08 13.67
CA ASP A 128 16.67 7.40 14.07
C ASP A 128 15.61 8.49 14.32
N GLY A 129 14.49 8.11 14.94
CA GLY A 129 13.38 9.03 15.24
C GLY A 129 12.56 9.43 14.01
N GLN A 130 12.76 8.76 12.88
CA GLN A 130 12.05 9.01 11.63
C GLN A 130 11.32 7.76 11.15
N LEU A 131 10.33 7.96 10.29
CA LEU A 131 9.62 6.88 9.64
C LEU A 131 10.45 6.37 8.44
N ASP A 132 10.96 5.15 8.52
CA ASP A 132 11.58 4.46 7.39
C ASP A 132 10.55 3.59 6.68
N ILE A 133 10.29 3.91 5.41
CA ILE A 133 9.42 3.13 4.53
C ILE A 133 10.26 2.24 3.63
N SER A 134 9.96 0.95 3.69
CA SER A 134 10.63 -0.08 2.89
C SER A 134 9.65 -0.72 1.92
N VAL A 135 9.85 -0.53 0.62
CA VAL A 135 9.06 -1.21 -0.42
C VAL A 135 9.49 -2.68 -0.49
N THR A 136 8.63 -3.55 0.02
CA THR A 136 8.88 -5.00 0.09
C THR A 136 8.57 -5.71 -1.22
N GLU A 137 7.58 -5.21 -1.96
CA GLU A 137 7.14 -5.77 -3.23
C GLU A 137 6.54 -4.69 -4.12
N ALA A 138 6.79 -4.75 -5.42
CA ALA A 138 6.02 -4.00 -6.40
C ALA A 138 5.81 -4.82 -7.68
N ARG A 139 4.66 -4.65 -8.30
CA ARG A 139 4.25 -5.33 -9.53
C ARG A 139 3.62 -4.36 -10.50
N ALA A 140 3.88 -4.60 -11.77
CA ALA A 140 3.20 -3.99 -12.90
C ALA A 140 2.51 -5.10 -13.70
N GLY A 141 1.19 -5.21 -13.54
CA GLY A 141 0.42 -6.38 -13.95
C GLY A 141 0.97 -7.67 -13.34
N ALA A 142 1.32 -8.63 -14.19
CA ALA A 142 1.90 -9.91 -13.77
C ALA A 142 3.42 -9.86 -13.54
N ILE A 143 4.08 -8.73 -13.79
CA ILE A 143 5.54 -8.62 -13.80
C ILE A 143 6.01 -8.01 -12.47
N PRO A 144 6.79 -8.72 -11.65
CA PRO A 144 7.41 -8.14 -10.46
C PRO A 144 8.53 -7.16 -10.86
N LEU A 145 8.61 -6.04 -10.15
CA LEU A 145 9.66 -5.05 -10.36
C LEU A 145 10.98 -5.53 -9.72
N PRO A 146 12.14 -5.22 -10.34
CA PRO A 146 13.44 -5.66 -9.83
C PRO A 146 13.77 -4.96 -8.51
N LYS A 147 14.49 -5.67 -7.62
CA LYS A 147 14.87 -5.17 -6.29
C LYS A 147 15.58 -3.81 -6.30
N GLY A 148 16.40 -3.53 -7.32
CA GLY A 148 17.06 -2.24 -7.48
C GLY A 148 16.08 -1.08 -7.63
N LEU A 149 14.95 -1.31 -8.33
CA LEU A 149 13.89 -0.31 -8.47
C LEU A 149 13.12 -0.14 -7.16
N LEU A 150 12.84 -1.23 -6.43
CA LEU A 150 12.17 -1.14 -5.11
C LEU A 150 12.98 -0.30 -4.12
N LYS A 151 14.31 -0.48 -4.09
CA LYS A 151 15.22 0.32 -3.27
C LYS A 151 15.19 1.80 -3.64
N ASN A 152 15.16 2.10 -4.95
CA ASN A 152 15.08 3.48 -5.42
C ASN A 152 13.76 4.13 -5.02
N ILE A 153 12.64 3.41 -5.13
CA ILE A 153 11.32 3.93 -4.71
C ILE A 153 11.31 4.18 -3.19
N SER A 154 11.81 3.23 -2.40
CA SER A 154 11.91 3.37 -0.93
C SER A 154 12.71 4.62 -0.56
N ARG A 155 13.87 4.81 -1.19
CA ARG A 155 14.72 5.98 -0.98
C ARG A 155 13.99 7.28 -1.32
N ILE A 156 13.32 7.37 -2.47
CA ILE A 156 12.57 8.58 -2.86
C ILE A 156 11.47 8.89 -1.85
N ILE A 157 10.73 7.87 -1.38
CA ILE A 157 9.70 8.05 -0.35
C ILE A 157 10.32 8.57 0.95
N ASN A 158 11.40 7.96 1.41
CA ASN A 158 12.05 8.36 2.67
C ASN A 158 12.67 9.76 2.57
N GLU A 159 13.25 10.14 1.42
CA GLU A 159 13.71 11.50 1.14
C GLU A 159 12.54 12.51 1.25
N SER A 160 11.39 12.23 0.61
CA SER A 160 10.22 13.11 0.71
C SER A 160 9.62 13.20 2.12
N ILE A 161 9.67 12.11 2.90
CA ILE A 161 9.20 12.12 4.30
C ILE A 161 10.16 12.92 5.18
N ALA A 162 11.47 12.76 5.00
CA ALA A 162 12.48 13.49 5.77
C ALA A 162 12.45 15.00 5.50
N GLU A 163 12.11 15.41 4.27
CA GLU A 163 11.98 16.82 3.89
C GLU A 163 10.71 17.49 4.46
N ALA A 164 9.67 16.72 4.82
CA ALA A 164 8.40 17.29 5.27
C ALA A 164 8.50 18.05 6.61
N PRO A 165 9.17 17.53 7.66
CA PRO A 165 9.43 18.28 8.89
C PRO A 165 10.34 19.49 8.72
N GLU A 166 11.25 19.51 7.74
CA GLU A 166 12.15 20.67 7.53
C GLU A 166 11.39 21.95 7.15
N GLN A 167 10.18 21.80 6.61
CA GLN A 167 9.28 22.92 6.30
C GLN A 167 8.49 23.40 7.52
N MET A 168 8.60 22.70 8.64
CA MET A 168 7.91 23.02 9.89
C MET A 168 8.87 23.73 10.86
N GLU A 169 8.37 24.73 11.59
CA GLU A 169 9.14 25.42 12.62
C GLU A 169 9.44 24.54 13.85
N LYS A 170 8.86 23.34 13.93
CA LYS A 170 8.97 22.41 15.06
C LYS A 170 9.62 21.10 14.61
N ALA A 171 10.52 20.55 15.42
CA ALA A 171 11.07 19.21 15.23
C ALA A 171 10.03 18.15 15.57
N VAL A 172 9.95 17.10 14.76
CA VAL A 172 9.07 15.94 14.98
C VAL A 172 9.95 14.71 15.10
N GLU A 173 9.79 13.97 16.20
CA GLU A 173 10.41 12.67 16.45
C GLU A 173 9.32 11.60 16.46
N ILE A 174 9.38 10.65 15.53
CA ILE A 174 8.51 9.48 15.50
C ILE A 174 9.08 8.44 16.46
N THR A 175 8.23 7.93 17.35
CA THR A 175 8.62 6.93 18.37
C THR A 175 7.97 5.58 18.13
N GLY A 176 6.91 5.51 17.34
CA GLY A 176 6.24 4.26 17.00
C GLY A 176 5.45 4.34 15.69
N VAL A 177 5.39 3.21 15.00
CA VAL A 177 4.44 2.95 13.92
C VAL A 177 3.90 1.54 14.07
N ASP A 178 2.58 1.38 13.96
CA ASP A 178 1.91 0.09 13.91
C ASP A 178 0.92 0.07 12.74
N ILE A 179 0.92 -1.02 11.97
CA ILE A 179 0.05 -1.19 10.81
C ILE A 179 -0.85 -2.39 11.07
N GLY A 180 -2.10 -2.10 11.39
CA GLY A 180 -3.16 -3.08 11.60
C GLY A 180 -3.98 -3.34 10.33
N GLU A 181 -5.16 -3.92 10.54
CA GLU A 181 -6.15 -4.11 9.47
C GLU A 181 -7.00 -2.84 9.33
N GLY A 182 -6.90 -2.17 8.18
CA GLY A 182 -7.66 -0.97 7.85
C GLY A 182 -7.17 0.32 8.52
N VAL A 183 -6.12 0.25 9.34
CA VAL A 183 -5.63 1.35 10.16
C VAL A 183 -4.12 1.30 10.36
N MET A 184 -3.50 2.47 10.39
CA MET A 184 -2.13 2.71 10.82
C MET A 184 -2.14 3.65 12.04
N GLN A 185 -1.32 3.36 13.03
CA GLN A 185 -1.07 4.23 14.16
C GLN A 185 0.36 4.75 14.11
N ILE A 186 0.54 6.06 14.28
CA ILE A 186 1.84 6.72 14.35
C ILE A 186 1.91 7.48 15.67
N SER A 187 2.92 7.19 16.47
CA SER A 187 3.17 7.88 17.74
C SER A 187 4.47 8.66 17.67
N GLY A 188 4.53 9.78 18.36
CA GLY A 188 5.73 10.61 18.35
C GLY A 188 5.70 11.75 19.35
N ARG A 189 6.68 12.64 19.21
CA ARG A 189 6.86 13.85 20.02
C ARG A 189 7.21 15.01 19.11
N ILE A 190 6.68 16.18 19.45
CA ILE A 190 7.00 17.45 18.82
C ILE A 190 7.82 18.25 19.81
N THR A 191 8.98 18.72 19.36
CA THR A 191 9.88 19.55 20.14
C THR A 191 10.06 20.89 19.45
N GLU A 192 10.23 21.96 20.22
CA GLU A 192 10.65 23.24 19.64
C GLU A 192 12.06 23.05 19.07
N ASN A 193 12.28 23.48 17.82
CA ASN A 193 13.62 23.49 17.26
C ASN A 193 14.49 24.40 18.13
N ALA A 194 15.53 23.84 18.74
CA ALA A 194 16.56 24.64 19.38
C ALA A 194 17.36 25.31 18.25
N GLU A 195 17.18 26.62 18.07
CA GLU A 195 18.07 27.46 17.25
C GLU A 195 19.54 27.30 17.65
#